data_AF-A0A1K2HS19-F1
#
_entry.id   AF-A0A1K2HS19-F1
#
_cell.length_a   1.000
_cell.length_b   1.000
_cell.length_c   1.000
_cell.angle_alpha   90.00
_cell.angle_beta   90.00
_cell.angle_gamma   90.00
#
_symmetry.space_group_name_H-M   'P 1'
#
loop_
_entity.id
_entity.type
_entity.pdbx_description
1 polymer ?
#
loop_
_entity_poly.entity_id
_entity_poly.type
_entity_poly.pdbx_seq_one_letter_code
_entity_poly.pdbx_strand_id
1 'polypeptide(L)'
;MDAKPYTKTLQDELDWKLLDQLSGVVSQISSFCFETKKFCVTTLFVVMTLMVKFTSDKLDDSIFVAGLLIPLCFWFLDSTGYFYQVKLRGTMEQIRSRLASRDQRPLVAADGTGIIAKDRVNIPNYRKVLDAALNHSMWLYALLVVANLAVWALFSIGKIK
;
A
#
# COMPACT_ATOMS: atom_id res chain seq x y z
N MET A 1 40.62 7.87 26.91
CA MET A 1 40.39 8.62 25.65
C MET A 1 38.96 9.12 25.70
N ASP A 2 38.75 10.40 26.02
CA ASP A 2 37.42 11.01 26.04
C ASP A 2 36.88 11.10 24.61
N ALA A 3 35.84 10.33 24.34
CA ALA A 3 35.22 10.28 23.03
C ALA A 3 34.44 11.58 22.81
N LYS A 4 34.96 12.49 21.97
CA LYS A 4 34.29 13.75 21.60
C LYS A 4 32.80 13.50 21.29
N PRO A 5 31.89 14.34 21.79
CA PRO A 5 30.46 14.22 21.47
C PRO A 5 30.26 14.35 19.96
N TYR A 6 29.37 13.53 19.42
CA TYR A 6 29.02 13.57 17.99
C TYR A 6 28.56 14.97 17.62
N THR A 7 29.26 15.59 16.66
CA THR A 7 28.92 16.89 16.10
C THR A 7 28.35 16.64 14.71
N LYS A 8 27.07 16.95 14.48
CA LYS A 8 26.43 16.78 13.16
C LYS A 8 27.22 17.57 12.12
N THR A 9 27.62 16.91 11.03
CA THR A 9 28.13 17.62 9.86
C THR A 9 26.96 18.23 9.08
N LEU A 10 27.23 19.24 8.24
CA LEU A 10 26.23 19.80 7.31
C LEU A 10 25.55 18.70 6.46
N GLN A 11 26.32 17.68 6.07
CA GLN A 11 25.81 16.58 5.27
C GLN A 11 24.87 15.67 6.08
N ASP A 12 25.13 15.47 7.37
CA ASP A 12 24.24 14.72 8.24
C ASP A 12 22.94 15.49 8.47
N GLU A 13 23.02 16.81 8.66
CA GLU A 13 21.83 17.66 8.79
C GLU A 13 20.95 17.60 7.54
N LEU A 14 21.55 17.66 6.35
CA LEU A 14 20.83 17.53 5.09
C LEU A 14 20.18 16.14 4.94
N ASP A 15 20.91 15.09 5.29
CA ASP A 15 20.41 13.72 5.20
C ASP A 15 19.28 13.45 6.21
N TRP A 16 19.36 13.99 7.43
CA TRP A 16 18.28 13.94 8.43
C TRP A 16 17.03 14.67 7.93
N LYS A 17 17.20 15.89 7.39
CA LYS A 17 16.08 16.67 6.84
C LYS A 17 15.39 15.95 5.68
N LEU A 18 16.18 15.28 4.84
CA LEU A 18 15.67 14.50 3.72
C LEU A 18 14.92 13.25 4.22
N LEU A 19 15.43 12.56 5.25
CA LEU A 19 14.75 11.43 5.89
C LEU A 19 13.38 11.84 6.47
N ASP A 20 13.30 13.00 7.14
CA ASP A 20 12.04 13.52 7.70
C ASP A 20 11.03 13.84 6.59
N GLN A 21 11.48 14.46 5.50
CA GLN A 21 10.63 14.73 4.34
C GLN A 21 10.09 13.44 3.72
N LEU A 22 10.94 12.43 3.49
CA LEU A 22 10.47 11.14 2.95
C LEU A 22 9.51 10.43 3.89
N SER A 23 9.77 10.46 5.20
CA SER A 23 8.88 9.86 6.20
C SER A 23 7.50 10.53 6.17
N GLY A 24 7.47 11.87 6.07
CA GLY A 24 6.24 12.64 5.89
C GLY A 24 5.48 12.24 4.63
N VAL A 25 6.17 12.12 3.48
CA VAL A 25 5.53 11.71 2.21
C VAL A 25 5.00 10.27 2.31
N VAL A 26 5.74 9.33 2.88
CA VAL A 26 5.27 7.95 3.07
C VAL A 26 4.01 7.90 3.95
N SER A 27 3.97 8.71 5.01
CA SER A 27 2.79 8.82 5.86
C SER A 27 1.59 9.36 5.09
N GLN A 28 1.77 10.41 4.28
CA GLN A 28 0.70 10.97 3.46
C GLN A 28 0.15 9.96 2.44
N ILE A 29 1.03 9.21 1.77
CA ILE A 29 0.59 8.15 0.84
C ILE A 29 -0.17 7.06 1.61
N SER A 30 0.26 6.70 2.82
CA SER A 30 -0.49 5.74 3.65
C SER A 30 -1.89 6.24 4.01
N SER A 31 -2.02 7.52 4.38
CA SER A 31 -3.31 8.15 4.63
C SER A 31 -4.17 8.17 3.37
N PHE A 32 -3.62 8.55 2.22
CA PHE A 32 -4.31 8.53 0.94
C PHE A 32 -4.83 7.12 0.58
N CYS A 33 -4.00 6.09 0.76
CA CYS A 33 -4.37 4.69 0.57
C CYS A 33 -5.54 4.26 1.48
N PHE A 34 -5.57 4.74 2.73
CA PHE A 34 -6.66 4.45 3.66
C PHE A 34 -7.96 5.18 3.28
N GLU A 35 -7.88 6.46 2.92
CA GLU A 35 -9.02 7.24 2.42
C GLU A 35 -9.61 6.63 1.15
N THR A 36 -8.74 6.20 0.22
CA THR A 36 -9.11 5.51 -1.02
C THR A 36 -9.94 4.24 -0.75
N LYS A 37 -9.58 3.46 0.28
CA LYS A 37 -10.36 2.27 0.68
C LYS A 37 -11.74 2.64 1.22
N LYS A 38 -11.83 3.68 2.05
CA LYS A 38 -13.11 4.18 2.55
C LYS A 38 -14.00 4.65 1.40
N PHE A 39 -13.45 5.44 0.48
CA PHE A 39 -14.17 5.88 -0.72
C PHE A 39 -14.63 4.71 -1.58
N CYS A 40 -13.81 3.67 -1.76
CA CYS A 40 -14.24 2.47 -2.48
C CYS A 40 -15.52 1.87 -1.89
N VAL A 41 -15.55 1.66 -0.57
CA VAL A 41 -16.71 1.05 0.11
C VAL A 41 -17.93 1.98 0.02
N THR A 42 -17.74 3.28 0.24
CA THR A 42 -18.82 4.27 0.14
C THR A 42 -19.39 4.35 -1.28
N THR A 43 -18.53 4.42 -2.29
CA THR A 43 -18.94 4.45 -3.71
C THR A 43 -19.66 3.17 -4.09
N LEU A 44 -19.15 2.00 -3.66
CA LEU A 44 -19.81 0.73 -3.88
C LEU A 44 -21.22 0.72 -3.29
N PHE A 45 -21.38 1.14 -2.02
CA PHE A 45 -22.70 1.21 -1.38
C PHE A 45 -23.68 2.13 -2.13
N VAL A 46 -23.22 3.32 -2.53
CA VAL A 46 -24.04 4.29 -3.28
C VAL A 46 -24.44 3.74 -4.65
N VAL A 47 -23.49 3.20 -5.43
CA VAL A 47 -23.77 2.67 -6.77
C VAL A 47 -24.69 1.46 -6.69
N MET A 48 -24.48 0.55 -5.75
CA MET A 48 -25.35 -0.62 -5.56
C MET A 48 -26.77 -0.20 -5.20
N THR A 49 -26.93 0.78 -4.30
CA THR A 49 -28.25 1.32 -3.93
C THR A 49 -28.96 1.94 -5.13
N LEU A 50 -28.24 2.72 -5.96
CA LEU A 50 -28.80 3.33 -7.16
C LEU A 50 -29.18 2.27 -8.20
N MET A 51 -28.33 1.27 -8.43
CA MET A 51 -28.60 0.21 -9.39
C MET A 51 -29.86 -0.58 -9.01
N VAL A 52 -29.99 -0.97 -7.74
CA VAL A 52 -31.19 -1.67 -7.22
C VAL A 52 -32.45 -0.84 -7.46
N LYS A 53 -32.40 0.48 -7.25
CA LYS A 53 -33.54 1.37 -7.54
C LYS A 53 -33.86 1.45 -9.03
N PHE A 54 -32.86 1.48 -9.90
CA PHE A 54 -33.07 1.53 -11.35
C PHE A 54 -33.53 0.20 -11.95
N THR A 55 -33.17 -0.93 -11.35
CA THR A 55 -33.62 -2.26 -11.78
C THR A 55 -34.97 -2.67 -11.20
N SER A 56 -35.71 -1.73 -10.57
CA SER A 56 -36.98 -1.99 -9.89
C SER A 56 -36.86 -3.11 -8.84
N ASP A 57 -35.80 -3.03 -8.02
CA ASP A 57 -35.47 -3.97 -6.95
C ASP A 57 -35.22 -5.42 -7.42
N LYS A 58 -34.88 -5.63 -8.70
CA LYS A 58 -34.46 -6.92 -9.27
C LYS A 58 -32.94 -7.04 -9.35
N LEU A 59 -32.43 -8.23 -9.08
CA LEU A 59 -31.02 -8.55 -9.34
C LEU A 59 -30.80 -8.73 -10.84
N ASP A 60 -29.79 -8.04 -11.37
CA ASP A 60 -29.36 -8.11 -12.77
C ASP A 60 -27.83 -8.20 -12.82
N ASP A 61 -27.31 -8.76 -13.92
CA ASP A 61 -25.86 -8.95 -14.11
C ASP A 61 -25.08 -7.64 -14.03
N SER A 62 -25.70 -6.52 -14.40
CA SER A 62 -25.12 -5.17 -14.27
C SER A 62 -24.67 -4.82 -12.85
N ILE A 63 -25.40 -5.28 -11.83
CA ILE A 63 -25.08 -5.07 -10.41
C ILE A 63 -23.77 -5.78 -10.05
N PHE A 64 -23.59 -7.02 -10.51
CA PHE A 64 -22.38 -7.79 -10.26
C PHE A 64 -21.18 -7.23 -11.02
N VAL A 65 -21.39 -6.77 -12.26
CA VAL A 65 -20.33 -6.11 -13.05
C VAL A 65 -19.87 -4.84 -12.36
N ALA A 66 -20.78 -3.98 -11.89
CA ALA A 66 -20.44 -2.79 -11.12
C ALA A 66 -19.71 -3.14 -9.81
N GLY A 67 -20.19 -4.18 -9.11
CA GLY A 67 -19.58 -4.74 -7.89
C GLY A 67 -18.17 -5.30 -8.08
N LEU A 68 -17.77 -5.68 -9.30
CA LEU A 68 -16.38 -6.04 -9.64
C LEU A 68 -15.56 -4.82 -10.08
N LEU A 69 -16.13 -4.01 -10.96
CA LEU A 69 -15.38 -2.95 -11.62
C LEU A 69 -14.93 -1.87 -10.64
N ILE A 70 -15.79 -1.51 -9.67
CA ILE A 70 -15.45 -0.51 -8.66
C ILE A 70 -14.26 -0.97 -7.80
N PRO A 71 -14.29 -2.13 -7.10
CA PRO A 71 -13.14 -2.58 -6.32
C PRO A 71 -11.87 -2.73 -7.15
N LEU A 72 -11.95 -3.20 -8.40
CA LEU A 72 -10.77 -3.37 -9.26
C LEU A 72 -10.11 -2.03 -9.61
N CYS A 73 -10.90 -0.99 -9.95
CA CYS A 73 -10.38 0.35 -10.20
C CYS A 73 -9.68 0.94 -8.97
N PHE A 74 -10.31 0.81 -7.80
CA PHE A 74 -9.72 1.29 -6.54
C PHE A 74 -8.50 0.47 -6.10
N TRP A 75 -8.49 -0.83 -6.35
CA TRP A 75 -7.35 -1.70 -6.10
C TRP A 75 -6.15 -1.27 -6.93
N PHE A 76 -6.35 -0.97 -8.22
CA PHE A 76 -5.28 -0.45 -9.07
C PHE A 76 -4.71 0.89 -8.56
N LEU A 77 -5.57 1.82 -8.14
CA LEU A 77 -5.17 3.11 -7.57
C LEU A 77 -4.33 2.92 -6.30
N ASP A 78 -4.81 2.07 -5.38
CA ASP A 78 -4.16 1.82 -4.10
C ASP A 78 -2.82 1.07 -4.24
N SER A 79 -2.76 0.11 -5.18
CA SER A 79 -1.54 -0.61 -5.54
C SER A 79 -0.44 0.35 -6.03
N THR A 80 -0.82 1.34 -6.83
CA THR A 80 0.11 2.40 -7.29
C THR A 80 0.65 3.19 -6.10
N GLY A 81 -0.21 3.58 -5.15
CA GLY A 81 0.22 4.24 -3.91
C GLY A 81 1.23 3.39 -3.12
N TYR A 82 0.93 2.11 -2.92
CA TYR A 82 1.83 1.20 -2.21
C TYR A 82 3.18 1.01 -2.92
N PHE A 83 3.20 0.91 -4.25
CA PHE A 83 4.45 0.86 -5.02
C PHE A 83 5.38 2.04 -4.70
N TYR A 84 4.84 3.26 -4.65
CA TYR A 84 5.62 4.45 -4.29
C TYR A 84 6.06 4.41 -2.82
N GLN A 85 5.24 3.92 -1.89
CA GLN A 85 5.67 3.75 -0.50
C GLN A 85 6.90 2.83 -0.38
N VAL A 86 6.91 1.70 -1.11
CA VAL A 86 8.06 0.77 -1.10
C VAL A 86 9.30 1.45 -1.66
N LYS A 87 9.17 2.18 -2.77
CA LYS A 87 10.28 2.91 -3.38
C LYS A 87 10.87 3.95 -2.42
N LEU A 88 10.02 4.74 -1.77
CA LEU A 88 10.45 5.76 -0.79
C LEU A 88 11.10 5.14 0.44
N ARG A 89 10.56 4.03 0.97
CA ARG A 89 11.18 3.27 2.07
C ARG A 89 12.57 2.74 1.69
N GLY A 90 12.74 2.28 0.45
CA GLY A 90 14.05 1.91 -0.07
C GLY A 90 15.06 3.07 -0.06
N THR A 91 14.64 4.26 -0.49
CA THR A 91 15.48 5.47 -0.43
C THR A 91 15.82 5.87 1.01
N MET A 92 14.86 5.80 1.93
CA MET A 92 15.11 6.05 3.36
C MET A 92 16.16 5.10 3.94
N GLU A 93 16.11 3.83 3.57
CA GLU A 93 17.09 2.84 4.04
C GLU A 93 18.50 3.13 3.50
N GLN A 94 18.62 3.58 2.24
CA GLN A 94 19.91 4.01 1.69
C GLN A 94 20.49 5.18 2.48
N ILE A 95 19.67 6.18 2.83
CA ILE A 95 20.11 7.33 3.63
C ILE A 95 20.56 6.87 5.02
N ARG A 96 19.77 6.04 5.69
CA ARG A 96 20.12 5.46 7.01
C ARG A 96 21.45 4.70 6.94
N SER A 97 21.65 3.90 5.91
CA SER A 97 22.90 3.17 5.70
C SER A 97 24.10 4.12 5.53
N ARG A 98 23.93 5.25 4.81
CA ARG A 98 24.99 6.27 4.71
C ARG A 98 25.29 6.91 6.05
N LEU A 99 24.28 7.32 6.83
CA LEU A 99 24.50 7.86 8.18
C LEU A 99 25.25 6.87 9.07
N ALA A 100 24.80 5.62 9.10
CA ALA A 100 25.42 4.57 9.90
C ALA A 100 26.88 4.31 9.49
N SER A 101 27.20 4.37 8.18
CA SER A 101 28.57 4.17 7.70
C SER A 101 29.55 5.31 8.04
N ARG A 102 29.04 6.49 8.41
CA ARG A 102 29.85 7.66 8.76
C ARG A 102 30.18 7.74 10.25
N ASP A 103 29.44 7.02 11.09
CA ASP A 103 29.73 6.92 12.51
C ASP A 103 30.65 5.71 12.77
N GLN A 104 31.75 5.92 13.50
CA GLN A 104 32.71 4.86 13.87
C GLN A 104 32.24 4.05 15.07
N ARG A 105 31.16 4.47 15.73
CA ARG A 105 30.55 3.76 16.87
C ARG A 105 29.34 2.97 16.38
N PRO A 106 29.26 1.65 16.65
CA PRO A 106 28.02 0.91 16.44
C PRO A 106 27.03 1.33 17.54
N LEU A 107 26.38 2.49 17.40
CA LEU A 107 25.45 3.01 18.41
C LEU A 107 24.11 2.31 18.46
N VAL A 108 23.88 1.34 17.59
CA VAL A 108 22.86 0.31 17.73
C VAL A 108 23.51 -0.96 17.21
N ALA A 109 23.33 -2.09 17.90
CA ALA A 109 23.87 -3.37 17.46
C ALA A 109 23.66 -3.52 15.96
N ALA A 110 24.75 -3.49 15.21
CA ALA A 110 24.82 -4.01 13.85
C ALA A 110 24.74 -5.53 13.92
N ASP A 111 23.79 -6.07 14.69
CA ASP A 111 23.30 -7.40 14.46
C ASP A 111 22.76 -7.36 13.03
N GLY A 112 23.26 -8.24 12.17
CA GLY A 112 23.02 -8.30 10.73
C GLY A 112 21.56 -8.42 10.31
N THR A 113 20.61 -8.19 11.20
CA THR A 113 19.21 -7.88 10.94
C THR A 113 19.11 -6.48 10.32
N GLY A 114 19.62 -6.32 9.11
CA GLY A 114 19.18 -5.22 8.26
C GLY A 114 17.65 -5.21 8.28
N ILE A 115 17.05 -4.09 8.69
CA ILE A 115 15.58 -3.93 8.82
C ILE A 115 14.88 -4.23 7.48
N ILE A 116 15.64 -4.32 6.38
CA ILE A 116 15.22 -4.93 5.11
C ILE A 116 16.37 -5.80 4.58
N ALA A 117 16.14 -7.12 4.46
CA ALA A 117 17.07 -8.02 3.78
C ALA A 117 17.36 -7.49 2.36
N LYS A 118 18.65 -7.40 1.99
CA LYS A 118 19.10 -6.93 0.66
C LYS A 118 18.41 -7.67 -0.50
N ASP A 119 17.92 -8.89 -0.27
CA ASP A 119 17.14 -9.69 -1.21
C ASP A 119 15.80 -9.04 -1.63
N ARG A 120 15.21 -8.13 -0.85
CA ARG A 120 13.99 -7.41 -1.29
C ARG A 120 14.25 -6.29 -2.30
N VAL A 121 15.48 -5.79 -2.36
CA VAL A 121 15.84 -4.69 -3.27
C VAL A 121 16.05 -5.18 -4.69
N ASN A 122 16.48 -6.45 -4.86
CA ASN A 122 16.84 -7.05 -6.15
C ASN A 122 15.74 -7.96 -6.75
N ILE A 123 14.49 -7.77 -6.33
CA ILE A 123 13.35 -8.47 -6.91
C ILE A 123 13.01 -7.84 -8.28
N PRO A 124 12.75 -8.64 -9.34
CA PRO A 124 12.37 -8.12 -10.64
C PRO A 124 11.07 -7.30 -10.56
N ASN A 125 10.96 -6.26 -11.39
CA ASN A 125 9.88 -5.27 -11.30
C ASN A 125 8.46 -5.88 -11.31
N TYR A 126 8.25 -6.99 -12.02
CA TYR A 126 6.95 -7.68 -12.05
C TYR A 126 6.57 -8.32 -10.70
N ARG A 127 7.53 -8.87 -9.95
CA ARG A 127 7.29 -9.43 -8.60
C ARG A 127 7.07 -8.32 -7.58
N LYS A 128 7.74 -7.16 -7.72
CA LYS A 128 7.46 -5.98 -6.88
C LYS A 128 6.05 -5.45 -7.09
N VAL A 129 5.55 -5.48 -8.33
CA VAL A 129 4.17 -5.10 -8.64
C VAL A 129 3.18 -6.15 -8.14
N LEU A 130 3.50 -7.44 -8.26
CA LEU A 130 2.65 -8.52 -7.76
C LEU A 130 2.55 -8.50 -6.22
N ASP A 131 3.67 -8.34 -5.52
CA ASP A 131 3.70 -8.20 -4.05
C ASP A 131 2.97 -6.94 -3.60
N ALA A 132 3.04 -5.85 -4.37
CA ALA A 132 2.27 -4.64 -4.11
C ALA A 132 0.76 -4.86 -4.26
N ALA A 133 0.36 -5.60 -5.31
CA ALA A 133 -1.04 -5.91 -5.58
C ALA A 133 -1.63 -6.93 -4.59
N LEU A 134 -0.83 -7.85 -4.06
CA LEU A 134 -1.28 -8.90 -3.12
C LEU A 134 -0.89 -8.62 -1.65
N ASN A 135 -0.41 -7.40 -1.37
CA ASN A 135 -0.03 -7.01 -0.02
C ASN A 135 -1.24 -7.11 0.93
N HIS A 136 -0.98 -7.29 2.23
CA HIS A 136 -2.02 -7.36 3.27
C HIS A 136 -2.96 -6.14 3.27
N SER A 137 -2.47 -4.96 2.85
CA SER A 137 -3.31 -3.76 2.72
C SER A 137 -4.39 -3.88 1.63
N MET A 138 -4.18 -4.75 0.63
CA MET A 138 -5.07 -4.95 -0.52
C MET A 138 -6.17 -6.00 -0.27
N TRP A 139 -6.14 -6.70 0.87
CA TRP A 139 -7.07 -7.77 1.19
C TRP A 139 -8.54 -7.34 1.17
N LEU A 140 -8.82 -6.07 1.48
CA LEU A 140 -10.18 -5.53 1.39
C LEU A 140 -10.75 -5.68 -0.03
N TYR A 141 -9.99 -5.32 -1.05
CA TYR A 141 -10.43 -5.42 -2.44
C TYR A 141 -10.59 -6.87 -2.88
N ALA A 142 -9.63 -7.72 -2.51
CA ALA A 142 -9.72 -9.16 -2.78
C ALA A 142 -10.97 -9.78 -2.13
N LEU A 143 -11.27 -9.42 -0.88
CA LEU A 143 -12.46 -9.88 -0.18
C LEU A 143 -13.74 -9.39 -0.86
N LEU A 144 -13.80 -8.12 -1.28
CA LEU A 144 -14.96 -7.57 -2.00
C LEU A 144 -15.17 -8.29 -3.35
N VAL A 145 -14.10 -8.52 -4.11
CA VAL A 145 -14.15 -9.25 -5.38
C VAL A 145 -14.61 -10.69 -5.16
N VAL A 146 -14.03 -11.41 -4.22
CA VAL A 146 -14.40 -12.81 -3.92
C VAL A 146 -15.85 -12.90 -3.44
N ALA A 147 -16.27 -12.00 -2.55
CA ALA A 147 -17.66 -11.95 -2.09
C ALA A 147 -18.62 -11.69 -3.26
N ASN A 148 -18.30 -10.72 -4.13
CA ASN A 148 -19.13 -10.43 -5.30
C ASN A 148 -19.19 -11.60 -6.28
N LEU A 149 -18.07 -12.28 -6.55
CA LEU A 149 -18.04 -13.49 -7.38
C LEU A 149 -18.85 -14.63 -6.77
N ALA A 150 -18.82 -14.81 -5.45
CA ALA A 150 -19.62 -15.83 -4.77
C ALA A 150 -21.12 -15.55 -4.89
N VAL A 151 -21.55 -14.29 -4.70
CA VAL A 151 -22.95 -13.91 -4.87
C VAL A 151 -23.38 -14.03 -6.33
N TRP A 152 -22.53 -13.61 -7.29
CA TRP A 152 -22.83 -13.75 -8.71
C TRP A 152 -22.98 -15.22 -9.12
N ALA A 153 -22.12 -16.11 -8.63
CA ALA A 153 -22.24 -17.55 -8.87
C ALA A 153 -23.57 -18.11 -8.31
N LEU A 154 -23.98 -17.70 -7.10
CA LEU A 154 -25.26 -18.10 -6.52
C LEU A 154 -26.46 -17.59 -7.34
N PHE A 155 -26.37 -16.38 -7.89
CA PHE A 155 -27.36 -15.82 -8.81
C PHE A 155 -27.42 -16.61 -10.12
N SER A 156 -26.28 -16.91 -10.75
CA SER A 156 -26.23 -17.71 -11.99
C SER A 156 -26.75 -19.14 -11.82
N ILE A 157 -26.63 -19.72 -10.62
CA ILE A 157 -27.20 -21.04 -10.27
C ILE A 157 -28.70 -20.94 -9.91
N GLY A 158 -29.27 -19.73 -9.85
CA GLY A 158 -30.68 -19.49 -9.56
C GLY A 158 -31.07 -19.65 -8.10
N LYS A 159 -30.09 -19.67 -7.18
CA LYS A 159 -30.32 -19.74 -5.73
C LYS A 159 -30.77 -18.40 -5.14
N ILE A 160 -30.52 -17.30 -5.85
CA ILE A 160 -30.88 -15.93 -5.50
C ILE A 160 -31.59 -15.32 -6.72
N LYS A 161 -32.66 -14.55 -6.51
CA LYS A 161 -33.45 -13.88 -7.55
C LYS A 161 -33.65 -12.41 -7.21
#